data_AF-A0A3M1UU86-F1
#
_entry.id   AF-A0A3M1UU86-F1
#
_cell.length_a   1.000
_cell.length_b   1.000
_cell.length_c   1.000
_cell.angle_alpha   90.00
_cell.angle_beta   90.00
_cell.angle_gamma   90.00
#
_symmetry.space_group_name_H-M   'P 1'
#
loop_
_entity.id
_entity.type
_entity.pdbx_description
1 polymer ?
#
loop_
_entity_poly.entity_id
_entity_poly.type
_entity_poly.pdbx_seq_one_letter_code
_entity_poly.pdbx_strand_id
1 'polypeptide(L)' 'AYRVETEGGTTMRRAVVPSMAVLLFAAGIVMAKVESGLKVGEKAGAFNVKDCTGPAKGRSLCYR' A
#
# COMPACT_ATOMS: atom_id res chain seq x y z
N ALA A 1 16.31 -10.06 8.68
CA ALA A 1 16.45 -9.60 10.07
C ALA A 1 17.30 -8.34 10.07
N TYR A 2 16.71 -7.18 10.35
CA TYR A 2 17.49 -5.94 10.44
C TYR A 2 18.07 -5.85 11.86
N ARG A 3 19.40 -5.85 11.95
CA ARG A 3 20.14 -5.74 13.21
C ARG A 3 20.41 -4.25 13.43
N VAL A 4 19.80 -3.68 14.45
CA VAL A 4 20.04 -2.29 14.87
C VAL A 4 21.21 -2.33 15.85
N GLU A 5 22.37 -1.79 15.45
CA GLU A 5 23.47 -1.56 16.37
C GLU A 5 23.13 -0.38 17.28
N THR A 6 23.30 -0.58 18.59
CA THR A 6 23.06 0.44 19.60
C THR A 6 24.32 0.64 20.41
N GLU A 7 25.12 1.63 20.00
CA GLU A 7 26.21 2.15 20.82
C GLU A 7 25.76 3.45 21.51
N GLY A 8 26.10 3.60 22.80
CA GLY A 8 26.12 4.91 23.45
C GLY A 8 25.14 5.13 24.61
N GLY A 9 25.72 5.19 25.82
CA GLY A 9 25.42 6.14 26.91
C GLY A 9 23.97 6.39 27.33
N THR A 10 23.70 6.20 28.62
CA THR A 10 22.41 6.41 29.31
C THR A 10 21.74 7.78 29.05
N THR A 11 22.51 8.80 28.67
CA THR A 11 22.03 10.15 28.30
C THR A 11 21.50 10.23 26.86
N MET A 12 22.09 9.50 25.90
CA MET A 12 21.68 9.48 24.49
C MET A 12 20.33 8.76 24.30
N ARG A 13 20.07 7.73 25.13
CA ARG A 13 18.82 6.97 25.15
C ARG A 13 17.59 7.82 25.46
N ARG A 14 17.73 8.93 26.20
CA ARG A 14 16.60 9.80 26.56
C ARG A 14 16.13 10.68 25.39
N ALA A 15 16.97 10.92 24.39
CA ALA A 15 16.64 11.70 23.19
C ALA A 15 16.31 10.83 21.97
N VAL A 16 16.90 9.64 21.87
CA VAL A 16 16.68 8.71 20.75
C VAL A 16 15.31 8.01 20.81
N VAL A 17 14.82 7.71 22.02
CA VAL A 17 13.51 7.04 22.19
C VAL A 17 12.32 7.91 21.74
N PRO A 18 12.19 9.20 22.15
CA PRO A 18 11.06 10.02 21.70
C PRO A 18 11.12 10.34 20.19
N SER A 19 12.32 10.51 19.62
CA SER A 19 12.47 10.77 18.18
C SER A 19 12.05 9.56 17.33
N MET A 20 12.38 8.35 17.75
CA MET A 20 11.92 7.12 17.09
C MET A 20 10.38 6.99 17.13
N ALA A 21 9.74 7.34 18.26
CA ALA A 21 8.29 7.27 18.41
C ALA A 21 7.56 8.25 17.45
N VAL A 22 8.09 9.46 17.26
CA VAL A 22 7.53 10.43 16.30
C VAL A 22 7.65 9.93 14.86
N LEU A 23 8.78 9.31 14.50
CA LEU A 23 8.98 8.75 13.16
C LEU A 23 8.03 7.58 12.88
N LEU A 24 7.79 6.71 13.86
CA LEU A 24 6.83 5.60 13.73
C LEU A 24 5.38 6.08 13.62
N PHE A 25 5.01 7.12 14.37
CA PHE A 25 3.67 7.72 14.29
C PHE A 25 3.44 8.41 12.94
N ALA A 26 4.42 9.18 12.45
CA ALA A 26 4.34 9.85 11.14
C ALA A 26 4.21 8.85 9.98
N ALA A 27 4.87 7.68 10.07
CA ALA A 27 4.76 6.64 9.06
C ALA A 27 3.34 6.01 8.97
N GLY A 28 2.55 6.07 10.04
CA GLY A 28 1.18 5.51 10.09
C GLY A 28 0.09 6.39 9.47
N ILE A 29 0.36 7.68 9.20
CA ILE A 29 -0.66 8.64 8.73
C ILE A 29 -0.93 8.50 7.23
N VAL A 30 -0.08 7.79 6.47
CA VAL A 30 -0.24 7.60 5.01
C VAL A 30 -1.12 6.38 4.68
N MET A 31 -2.14 6.11 5.49
CA MET A 31 -3.23 5.21 5.09
C MET A 31 -4.30 6.05 4.39
N ALA A 32 -4.02 6.40 3.13
CA ALA A 32 -5.08 6.85 2.23
C ALA A 32 -6.19 5.80 2.29
N LYS A 33 -7.41 6.23 2.61
CA LYS A 33 -8.60 5.39 2.69
C LYS A 33 -8.63 4.49 1.45
N VAL A 34 -8.40 3.20 1.63
CA VAL A 34 -8.46 2.22 0.54
C VAL A 34 -9.93 2.12 0.17
N GLU A 35 -10.34 2.97 -0.76
CA GLU A 35 -11.68 2.93 -1.34
C GLU A 35 -11.71 1.78 -2.34
N SER A 36 -12.67 0.88 -2.17
CA SER A 36 -12.86 -0.24 -3.08
C SER A 36 -13.55 0.27 -4.34
N GLY A 37 -12.86 0.19 -5.47
CA GLY A 37 -13.44 0.43 -6.79
C GLY A 37 -12.97 1.70 -7.47
N LEU A 38 -13.47 1.88 -8.69
CA LEU A 38 -13.15 3.00 -9.56
C LEU A 38 -13.87 4.26 -9.08
N LYS A 39 -13.16 5.39 -8.95
CA LYS A 39 -13.77 6.64 -8.48
C LYS A 39 -14.76 7.18 -9.52
N VAL A 40 -15.74 7.96 -9.07
CA VAL A 40 -16.69 8.62 -9.96
C VAL A 40 -15.94 9.53 -10.94
N GLY A 41 -16.06 9.23 -12.23
CA GLY A 41 -15.37 9.95 -13.32
C GLY A 41 -14.03 9.34 -13.75
N GLU A 42 -13.50 8.37 -13.00
CA GLU A 42 -12.33 7.61 -13.41
C GLU A 42 -12.75 6.52 -14.42
N LYS A 43 -11.89 6.23 -15.40
CA LYS A 43 -12.15 5.16 -16.40
C LYS A 43 -11.39 3.91 -16.00
N ALA A 44 -12.02 2.75 -16.17
CA ALA A 44 -11.34 1.49 -15.98
C ALA A 44 -10.16 1.42 -16.96
N GLY A 45 -9.01 0.93 -16.49
CA GLY A 45 -7.91 0.58 -17.37
C GLY A 45 -8.26 -0.62 -18.25
N ALA A 46 -7.39 -0.99 -19.18
CA ALA A 46 -7.58 -2.23 -19.94
C ALA A 46 -7.60 -3.44 -19.00
N PHE A 47 -8.60 -4.31 -19.12
CA PHE A 47 -8.70 -5.53 -18.33
C PHE A 47 -9.11 -6.74 -19.18
N ASN A 48 -8.64 -7.91 -18.76
CA ASN A 48 -8.97 -9.16 -19.43
C ASN A 48 -10.16 -9.84 -18.76
N VAL A 49 -11.14 -10.23 -19.56
CA VAL A 49 -12.32 -10.99 -19.14
C VAL A 49 -12.25 -12.37 -19.78
N LYS A 50 -12.46 -13.42 -18.97
CA LYS A 50 -12.77 -14.75 -19.50
C LYS A 50 -14.25 -14.80 -19.81
N ASP A 51 -14.58 -14.91 -21.07
CA ASP A 51 -15.96 -14.98 -21.49
C ASP A 51 -16.51 -16.40 -21.22
N CYS A 52 -17.37 -16.56 -20.21
CA CYS A 52 -17.93 -17.85 -19.81
C CYS A 52 -19.29 -18.15 -20.47
N THR A 53 -20.03 -17.12 -20.85
CA THR A 53 -21.44 -17.21 -21.30
C THR A 53 -21.78 -16.33 -22.49
N GLY A 54 -20.91 -15.40 -22.84
CA GLY A 54 -21.06 -14.47 -23.94
C GLY A 54 -20.69 -15.05 -25.30
N PRO A 55 -20.75 -14.21 -26.35
CA PRO A 55 -20.64 -14.64 -27.73
C PRO A 55 -19.25 -15.20 -28.09
N ALA A 56 -18.22 -14.87 -27.31
CA ALA A 56 -16.88 -15.43 -27.48
C ALA A 56 -16.54 -16.43 -26.36
N LYS A 57 -17.53 -17.20 -25.91
CA LYS A 57 -17.39 -18.20 -24.84
C LYS A 57 -16.11 -19.04 -24.97
N GLY A 58 -15.40 -19.16 -23.86
CA GLY A 58 -14.15 -19.90 -23.74
C GLY A 58 -12.90 -19.10 -24.14
N ARG A 59 -13.03 -17.84 -24.59
CA ARG A 59 -11.90 -16.99 -24.95
C ARG A 59 -11.63 -15.92 -23.89
N SER A 60 -10.38 -15.46 -23.84
CA SER A 60 -10.00 -14.27 -23.07
C SER A 60 -10.08 -13.03 -23.96
N LEU A 61 -10.88 -12.06 -23.54
CA LEU A 61 -11.10 -10.80 -24.24
C LEU A 61 -10.46 -9.66 -23.45
N CYS A 62 -9.88 -8.69 -24.15
CA CYS A 62 -9.38 -7.46 -23.55
C CYS A 62 -10.41 -6.36 -23.77
N TYR A 63 -10.96 -5.82 -22.68
CA TYR A 63 -11.85 -4.66 -22.68
C TYR A 63 -11.11 -3.45 -22.15
N ARG A 64 -11.47 -2.26 -22.62
CA ARG A 64 -10.84 -1.00 -22.26
C ARG A 64 -11.90 0.06 -22.01
#